data_AF-A0A8I2YFL3-F1
#
_entry.id   AF-A0A8I2YFL3-F1
#
_cell.length_a   1.000
_cell.length_b   1.000
_cell.length_c   1.000
_cell.angle_alpha   90.00
_cell.angle_beta   90.00
_cell.angle_gamma   90.00
#
_symmetry.space_group_name_H-M   'P 1'
#
loop_
_entity.id
_entity.type
_entity.pdbx_description
1 polymer ?
#
loop_
_entity_poly.entity_id
_entity_poly.type
_entity_poly.pdbx_seq_one_letter_code
_entity_poly.pdbx_strand_id
1 'polypeptide(L)'
;MNLLACSSHTAFFLTLTQHTEKSRIKMRRLGTLCSQSYMCSKYVNVTPISSFVRHRTGESPQLVLPSIRFHLVLIPIRFKVHKLASPLAFTDLPPPVQDGVLIRGDNALPAAKHALSILDGNNRFGIKIPYLLLTNGGGVSESARCHKLSQQLGMKIDPERFIQAHTVLKSVVHKYADLPVLVLGGKGNTLRKVAEGYGFKHVYTTLDILAWNRSVCPLHDHTDEERESVKTADFSKTCFAAIIVFHDPQNWFLDIQVMCDLIQSGGILDGPYQPKHTRKLVDLVFCNPDLVWKSDFDRPRLGQGAFKEAFQGVFKSLTGAPYPYTQFGKPTEATYKFAEQMLRGQLVENSSLDSVLVTNKSNPFVPPQSDNCIFV
;
A
#
# COMPACT_ATOMS: atom_id res chain seq x y z
N MET A 1 -31.29 -30.71 -1.09
CA MET A 1 -31.92 -30.32 -2.38
C MET A 1 -31.83 -28.80 -2.51
N ASN A 2 -31.50 -28.28 -3.69
CA ASN A 2 -31.49 -26.86 -4.09
C ASN A 2 -30.88 -25.83 -3.09
N LEU A 3 -29.59 -25.53 -3.27
CA LEU A 3 -29.00 -24.23 -2.91
C LEU A 3 -28.48 -23.58 -4.20
N LEU A 4 -28.80 -22.31 -4.41
CA LEU A 4 -28.49 -21.61 -5.67
C LEU A 4 -26.98 -21.36 -5.80
N ALA A 5 -26.49 -21.41 -7.05
CA ALA A 5 -25.14 -20.97 -7.37
C ALA A 5 -24.98 -19.47 -7.06
N CYS A 6 -24.05 -19.13 -6.15
CA CYS A 6 -23.75 -17.76 -5.77
C CYS A 6 -22.31 -17.43 -6.18
N SER A 7 -22.15 -16.68 -7.27
CA SER A 7 -20.87 -16.31 -7.88
C SER A 7 -20.12 -15.19 -7.13
N SER A 8 -20.08 -15.28 -5.80
CA SER A 8 -19.51 -14.24 -4.93
C SER A 8 -17.97 -14.26 -4.93
N HIS A 9 -17.38 -13.59 -5.92
CA HIS A 9 -15.95 -13.28 -6.00
C HIS A 9 -15.48 -12.64 -4.67
N THR A 10 -14.74 -13.40 -3.86
CA THR A 10 -14.37 -12.98 -2.50
C THR A 10 -12.86 -12.76 -2.41
N ALA A 11 -12.45 -11.49 -2.45
CA ALA A 11 -11.08 -11.08 -2.18
C ALA A 11 -10.74 -11.16 -0.69
N PHE A 12 -9.51 -11.57 -0.38
CA PHE A 12 -8.99 -11.65 0.99
C PHE A 12 -7.71 -10.84 1.14
N PHE A 13 -7.65 -9.96 2.15
CA PHE A 13 -6.37 -9.46 2.65
C PHE A 13 -5.83 -10.44 3.70
N LEU A 14 -4.60 -10.95 3.49
CA LEU A 14 -3.81 -11.49 4.59
C LEU A 14 -3.21 -10.31 5.37
N THR A 15 -3.54 -10.23 6.65
CA THR A 15 -2.91 -9.28 7.58
C THR A 15 -2.58 -10.03 8.86
N LEU A 16 -1.31 -10.38 9.03
CA LEU A 16 -0.86 -11.23 10.13
C LEU A 16 -0.26 -10.40 11.27
N THR A 17 -1.06 -10.19 12.32
CA THR A 17 -0.61 -9.64 13.59
C THR A 17 -0.06 -10.77 14.47
N GLN A 18 1.24 -10.74 14.77
CA GLN A 18 1.84 -11.70 15.69
C GLN A 18 1.57 -11.29 17.14
N HIS A 19 0.84 -12.11 17.89
CA HIS A 19 0.90 -12.09 19.36
C HIS A 19 1.77 -13.26 19.83
N THR A 20 2.61 -13.00 20.84
CA THR A 20 3.24 -13.94 21.79
C THR A 20 3.13 -15.44 21.43
N GLU A 21 4.22 -15.99 20.89
CA GLU A 21 4.49 -17.42 20.65
C GLU A 21 3.52 -18.23 19.77
N LYS A 22 2.33 -17.74 19.42
CA LYS A 22 1.35 -18.49 18.62
C LYS A 22 0.84 -17.70 17.43
N SER A 23 1.56 -17.82 16.31
CA SER A 23 1.18 -17.33 14.99
C SER A 23 -0.22 -17.82 14.60
N ARG A 24 -1.21 -16.91 14.60
CA ARG A 24 -2.59 -17.19 14.18
C ARG A 24 -2.93 -16.43 12.89
N ILE A 25 -3.30 -17.16 11.85
CA ILE A 25 -3.80 -16.58 10.60
C ILE A 25 -5.22 -16.05 10.82
N LYS A 26 -5.43 -14.74 10.66
CA LYS A 26 -6.74 -14.10 10.62
C LYS A 26 -7.00 -13.54 9.23
N MET A 27 -7.72 -14.29 8.40
CA MET A 27 -8.34 -13.75 7.19
C MET A 27 -9.45 -12.75 7.59
N ARG A 28 -9.48 -11.57 6.97
CA ARG A 28 -10.62 -10.64 7.07
C ARG A 28 -11.32 -10.57 5.71
N ARG A 29 -12.65 -10.78 5.73
CA ARG A 29 -13.53 -10.61 4.57
C ARG A 29 -13.88 -9.12 4.43
N LEU A 30 -13.77 -8.56 3.24
CA LEU A 30 -14.34 -7.24 2.94
C LEU A 30 -15.87 -7.34 2.85
N GLY A 31 -16.57 -6.44 3.56
CA GLY A 31 -18.01 -6.23 3.42
C GLY A 31 -18.28 -5.13 2.39
N THR A 32 -19.36 -5.27 1.63
CA THR A 32 -19.72 -4.32 0.56
C THR A 32 -20.14 -2.97 1.15
N LEU A 33 -19.35 -1.92 0.91
CA LEU A 33 -19.75 -0.54 1.16
C LEU A 33 -20.52 -0.01 -0.05
N CYS A 34 -21.83 0.19 0.10
CA CYS A 34 -22.65 0.92 -0.85
C CYS A 34 -22.66 2.41 -0.47
N SER A 35 -22.39 3.28 -1.42
CA SER A 35 -22.30 4.73 -1.21
C SER A 35 -23.64 5.43 -1.44
N GLN A 36 -24.12 6.18 -0.44
CA GLN A 36 -25.04 7.29 -0.66
C GLN A 36 -24.57 8.51 0.14
N SER A 37 -24.43 9.64 -0.56
CA SER A 37 -24.14 10.94 0.02
C SER A 37 -25.43 11.60 0.47
N TYR A 38 -25.47 12.18 1.69
CA TYR A 38 -26.46 13.19 2.04
C TYR A 38 -25.85 14.32 2.87
N MET A 39 -26.39 15.51 2.63
CA MET A 39 -25.95 16.81 3.14
C MET A 39 -26.55 17.15 4.51
N CYS A 40 -26.04 18.24 5.08
CA CYS A 40 -26.69 19.13 6.05
C CYS A 40 -26.63 18.79 7.56
N SER A 41 -25.90 19.67 8.27
CA SER A 41 -26.22 20.34 9.54
C SER A 41 -27.12 19.68 10.59
N LYS A 42 -26.67 19.73 11.86
CA LYS A 42 -27.55 20.15 12.97
C LYS A 42 -26.79 20.73 14.17
N TYR A 43 -27.33 21.83 14.68
CA TYR A 43 -27.07 22.41 16.00
C TYR A 43 -28.16 21.94 16.99
N VAL A 44 -28.00 22.35 18.27
CA VAL A 44 -29.00 22.34 19.37
C VAL A 44 -29.16 21.01 20.16
N ASN A 45 -29.22 21.17 21.48
CA ASN A 45 -29.44 20.13 22.51
C ASN A 45 -30.93 19.86 22.78
N VAL A 46 -31.26 18.91 23.66
CA VAL A 46 -31.98 19.10 24.95
C VAL A 46 -32.36 17.74 25.57
N THR A 47 -32.68 17.74 26.88
CA THR A 47 -32.78 16.63 27.85
C THR A 47 -33.93 15.62 27.66
N PRO A 48 -33.86 14.44 28.32
CA PRO A 48 -34.87 13.37 28.24
C PRO A 48 -36.01 13.49 29.27
N ILE A 49 -37.11 12.74 29.04
CA ILE A 49 -38.20 12.51 30.00
C ILE A 49 -38.55 11.01 30.05
N SER A 50 -39.06 10.54 31.19
CA SER A 50 -39.26 9.14 31.57
C SER A 50 -40.65 8.54 31.24
N SER A 51 -40.65 7.23 30.95
CA SER A 51 -41.68 6.21 31.29
C SER A 51 -43.18 6.54 31.34
N PHE A 52 -44.01 5.77 30.61
CA PHE A 52 -45.30 5.25 31.12
C PHE A 52 -45.76 3.99 30.35
N VAL A 53 -46.76 3.26 30.87
CA VAL A 53 -47.21 1.93 30.37
C VAL A 53 -48.74 1.77 30.50
N ARG A 54 -49.44 1.26 29.46
CA ARG A 54 -50.55 0.24 29.54
C ARG A 54 -51.22 -0.13 28.19
N HIS A 55 -52.02 -1.21 28.23
CA HIS A 55 -52.68 -1.92 27.11
C HIS A 55 -54.07 -1.39 26.71
N ARG A 56 -54.56 -1.77 25.50
CA ARG A 56 -55.79 -2.56 25.16
C ARG A 56 -56.00 -2.52 23.62
N THR A 57 -56.09 -3.62 22.84
CA THR A 57 -57.07 -4.75 22.67
C THR A 57 -58.39 -4.38 21.95
N GLY A 58 -58.70 -5.12 20.88
CA GLY A 58 -59.85 -5.05 19.96
C GLY A 58 -59.34 -5.08 18.50
N GLU A 59 -59.16 -6.19 17.76
CA GLU A 59 -59.98 -7.40 17.48
C GLU A 59 -61.24 -7.10 16.61
N SER A 60 -61.43 -7.63 15.37
CA SER A 60 -60.56 -8.52 14.56
C SER A 60 -60.51 -8.27 13.01
N PRO A 61 -61.30 -8.92 12.10
CA PRO A 61 -60.66 -9.53 10.89
C PRO A 61 -61.26 -9.25 9.48
N GLN A 62 -60.45 -9.41 8.42
CA GLN A 62 -60.85 -9.66 7.01
C GLN A 62 -59.86 -10.59 6.28
N LEU A 63 -60.35 -11.42 5.35
CA LEU A 63 -59.59 -12.46 4.66
C LEU A 63 -59.37 -12.10 3.17
N VAL A 64 -58.12 -11.89 2.75
CA VAL A 64 -57.75 -11.68 1.33
C VAL A 64 -56.50 -12.49 0.99
N LEU A 65 -56.56 -13.26 -0.09
CA LEU A 65 -55.49 -14.16 -0.56
C LEU A 65 -54.37 -13.41 -1.32
N PRO A 66 -53.17 -14.00 -1.47
CA PRO A 66 -51.93 -13.22 -1.37
C PRO A 66 -51.49 -12.50 -2.66
N SER A 67 -51.19 -11.20 -2.52
CA SER A 67 -50.29 -10.50 -3.43
C SER A 67 -48.85 -10.63 -2.92
N ILE A 68 -48.01 -11.40 -3.65
CA ILE A 68 -46.59 -11.55 -3.31
C ILE A 68 -45.84 -10.25 -3.66
N ARG A 69 -45.72 -9.34 -2.69
CA ARG A 69 -44.82 -8.18 -2.76
C ARG A 69 -43.54 -8.46 -1.98
N PHE A 70 -42.44 -8.72 -2.69
CA PHE A 70 -41.10 -8.81 -2.11
C PHE A 70 -40.73 -7.51 -1.38
N HIS A 71 -40.88 -7.50 -0.06
CA HIS A 71 -40.35 -6.44 0.79
C HIS A 71 -38.86 -6.72 1.05
N LEU A 72 -37.99 -5.97 0.37
CA LEU A 72 -36.55 -6.00 0.65
C LEU A 72 -36.29 -5.31 2.00
N VAL A 73 -36.32 -6.09 3.08
CA VAL A 73 -36.05 -5.59 4.44
C VAL A 73 -34.56 -5.25 4.59
N LEU A 74 -34.19 -4.03 4.19
CA LEU A 74 -32.87 -3.45 4.44
C LEU A 74 -32.71 -3.16 5.94
N ILE A 75 -32.05 -4.04 6.67
CA ILE A 75 -31.69 -3.84 8.09
C ILE A 75 -30.50 -2.86 8.15
N PRO A 76 -30.64 -1.64 8.70
CA PRO A 76 -29.56 -0.66 8.72
C PRO A 76 -28.58 -0.92 9.87
N ILE A 77 -27.45 -1.57 9.58
CA ILE A 77 -26.38 -1.79 10.55
C ILE A 77 -25.63 -0.47 10.83
N ARG A 78 -26.08 0.27 11.85
CA ARG A 78 -25.36 1.44 12.38
C ARG A 78 -24.10 1.03 13.14
N PHE A 79 -22.93 1.27 12.56
CA PHE A 79 -21.67 1.22 13.31
C PHE A 79 -21.52 2.47 14.19
N LYS A 80 -21.37 2.25 15.50
CA LYS A 80 -21.18 3.31 16.50
C LYS A 80 -19.67 3.53 16.71
N VAL A 81 -19.11 4.55 16.08
CA VAL A 81 -17.69 4.91 16.27
C VAL A 81 -17.50 5.45 17.69
N HIS A 82 -16.91 4.65 18.57
CA HIS A 82 -16.48 5.12 19.87
C HIS A 82 -15.23 5.99 19.73
N LYS A 83 -15.26 7.17 20.34
CA LYS A 83 -14.15 8.13 20.39
C LYS A 83 -12.99 7.49 21.14
N LEU A 84 -11.91 7.11 20.45
CA LEU A 84 -10.72 6.57 21.11
C LEU A 84 -10.14 7.61 22.07
N ALA A 85 -9.84 7.16 23.29
CA ALA A 85 -9.01 7.93 24.21
C ALA A 85 -7.57 8.01 23.70
N SER A 86 -6.83 9.01 24.17
CA SER A 86 -5.42 9.22 23.84
C SER A 86 -4.55 8.00 24.19
N PRO A 87 -3.55 7.64 23.36
CA PRO A 87 -2.85 6.37 23.47
C PRO A 87 -1.87 6.33 24.65
N LEU A 88 -2.02 5.32 25.51
CA LEU A 88 -0.90 4.79 26.27
C LEU A 88 -0.02 3.97 25.31
N ALA A 89 1.28 4.25 25.29
CA ALA A 89 2.19 3.62 24.34
C ALA A 89 2.56 2.18 24.75
N PHE A 90 2.31 1.22 23.86
CA PHE A 90 2.93 -0.09 23.87
C PHE A 90 3.40 -0.44 22.45
N THR A 91 4.63 -0.95 22.33
CA THR A 91 5.39 -0.98 21.08
C THR A 91 5.33 -2.35 20.39
N ASP A 92 4.22 -2.62 19.70
CA ASP A 92 4.11 -3.74 18.74
C ASP A 92 3.98 -3.20 17.31
N LEU A 93 5.09 -2.71 16.73
CA LEU A 93 5.12 -2.43 15.29
C LEU A 93 5.07 -3.76 14.51
N PRO A 94 4.12 -3.95 13.59
CA PRO A 94 4.13 -5.13 12.73
C PRO A 94 5.36 -5.07 11.80
N PRO A 95 6.12 -6.17 11.65
CA PRO A 95 7.32 -6.18 10.82
C PRO A 95 6.98 -6.01 9.33
N PRO A 96 7.99 -5.79 8.46
CA PRO A 96 7.81 -5.88 7.01
C PRO A 96 7.08 -7.17 6.64
N VAL A 97 6.11 -7.08 5.72
CA VAL A 97 5.20 -8.20 5.37
C VAL A 97 5.90 -9.33 4.59
N GLN A 98 7.21 -9.23 4.42
CA GLN A 98 8.08 -10.32 3.98
C GLN A 98 8.91 -10.85 5.16
N ASP A 99 9.69 -9.98 5.78
CA ASP A 99 10.69 -10.33 6.80
C ASP A 99 10.03 -10.59 8.17
N GLY A 100 9.85 -11.86 8.49
CA GLY A 100 9.09 -12.36 9.65
C GLY A 100 7.74 -12.98 9.29
N VAL A 101 7.29 -12.87 8.03
CA VAL A 101 5.95 -13.34 7.57
C VAL A 101 6.05 -14.37 6.45
N LEU A 102 6.90 -14.13 5.44
CA LEU A 102 7.18 -15.04 4.32
C LEU A 102 8.59 -15.64 4.41
N ILE A 103 9.56 -14.81 4.78
CA ILE A 103 11.00 -15.13 4.85
C ILE A 103 11.58 -14.66 6.20
N ARG A 104 12.77 -15.10 6.54
CA ARG A 104 13.60 -14.58 7.65
C ARG A 104 15.07 -14.70 7.23
N GLY A 105 15.76 -13.57 7.09
CA GLY A 105 16.97 -13.51 6.28
C GLY A 105 16.70 -14.08 4.88
N ASP A 106 17.59 -14.93 4.37
CA ASP A 106 17.38 -15.61 3.09
C ASP A 106 16.45 -16.85 3.15
N ASN A 107 16.03 -17.29 4.33
CA ASN A 107 15.26 -18.52 4.51
C ASN A 107 13.74 -18.28 4.43
N ALA A 108 13.06 -18.98 3.52
CA ALA A 108 11.60 -18.99 3.45
C ALA A 108 10.97 -19.82 4.58
N LEU A 109 9.92 -19.28 5.20
CA LEU A 109 9.19 -19.95 6.27
C LEU A 109 8.31 -21.08 5.69
N PRO A 110 8.38 -22.34 6.17
CA PRO A 110 7.60 -23.44 5.60
C PRO A 110 6.08 -23.19 5.60
N ALA A 111 5.58 -22.54 6.67
CA ALA A 111 4.17 -22.15 6.78
C ALA A 111 3.75 -21.13 5.70
N ALA A 112 4.66 -20.29 5.21
CA ALA A 112 4.38 -19.33 4.14
C ALA A 112 4.28 -20.03 2.78
N LYS A 113 5.19 -20.97 2.47
CA LYS A 113 5.10 -21.80 1.25
C LYS A 113 3.77 -22.56 1.20
N HIS A 114 3.37 -23.17 2.33
CA HIS A 114 2.10 -23.87 2.45
C HIS A 114 0.88 -22.93 2.31
N ALA A 115 0.89 -21.75 2.95
CA ALA A 115 -0.20 -20.79 2.85
C ALA A 115 -0.38 -20.22 1.42
N LEU A 116 0.72 -19.93 0.72
CA LEU A 116 0.66 -19.47 -0.67
C LEU A 116 0.24 -20.60 -1.62
N SER A 117 0.71 -21.83 -1.42
CA SER A 117 0.26 -23.01 -2.17
C SER A 117 -1.26 -23.20 -2.07
N ILE A 118 -1.84 -23.04 -0.87
CA ILE A 118 -3.29 -23.08 -0.65
C ILE A 118 -4.04 -22.01 -1.47
N LEU A 119 -3.48 -20.79 -1.58
CA LEU A 119 -4.07 -19.70 -2.35
C LEU A 119 -3.95 -19.90 -3.87
N ASP A 120 -2.85 -20.47 -4.36
CA ASP A 120 -2.64 -20.76 -5.78
C ASP A 120 -3.31 -22.06 -6.29
N GLY A 121 -4.17 -22.66 -5.49
CA GLY A 121 -5.10 -23.73 -5.89
C GLY A 121 -4.95 -25.05 -5.15
N ASN A 122 -3.90 -25.23 -4.32
CA ASN A 122 -3.70 -26.44 -3.52
C ASN A 122 -4.59 -26.45 -2.26
N ASN A 123 -5.90 -26.38 -2.48
CA ASN A 123 -6.93 -26.42 -1.46
C ASN A 123 -8.07 -27.35 -1.91
N ARG A 124 -8.93 -27.75 -0.97
CA ARG A 124 -10.02 -28.72 -1.18
C ARG A 124 -11.06 -28.37 -2.26
N PHE A 125 -11.00 -27.17 -2.83
CA PHE A 125 -11.89 -26.72 -3.90
C PHE A 125 -11.18 -26.59 -5.27
N GLY A 126 -9.85 -26.69 -5.33
CA GLY A 126 -9.05 -26.49 -6.55
C GLY A 126 -9.01 -25.04 -7.05
N ILE A 127 -9.65 -24.10 -6.37
CA ILE A 127 -9.80 -22.71 -6.82
C ILE A 127 -8.58 -21.85 -6.45
N LYS A 128 -8.18 -20.97 -7.36
CA LYS A 128 -7.22 -19.90 -7.05
C LYS A 128 -7.92 -18.77 -6.31
N ILE A 129 -7.30 -18.27 -5.24
CA ILE A 129 -7.79 -17.18 -4.39
C ILE A 129 -6.85 -15.99 -4.59
N PRO A 130 -7.27 -14.93 -5.32
CA PRO A 130 -6.40 -13.77 -5.59
C PRO A 130 -5.89 -13.10 -4.31
N TYR A 131 -4.60 -12.76 -4.32
CA TYR A 131 -3.89 -12.16 -3.20
C TYR A 131 -2.83 -11.15 -3.67
N LEU A 132 -2.46 -10.24 -2.77
CA LEU A 132 -1.34 -9.31 -2.95
C LEU A 132 -0.34 -9.43 -1.81
N LEU A 133 0.93 -9.22 -2.11
CA LEU A 133 2.00 -9.09 -1.15
C LEU A 133 2.38 -7.60 -1.03
N LEU A 134 2.10 -6.99 0.12
CA LEU A 134 2.22 -5.54 0.35
C LEU A 134 3.24 -5.24 1.45
N THR A 135 4.42 -4.74 1.08
CA THR A 135 5.52 -4.42 2.01
C THR A 135 5.85 -2.92 2.07
N ASN A 136 6.39 -2.49 3.21
CA ASN A 136 6.95 -1.14 3.41
C ASN A 136 8.47 -1.09 3.10
N GLY A 137 9.10 -2.23 2.81
CA GLY A 137 10.45 -2.25 2.24
C GLY A 137 10.45 -1.95 0.73
N GLY A 138 11.63 -1.85 0.14
CA GLY A 138 11.79 -1.63 -1.30
C GLY A 138 13.25 -1.68 -1.76
N GLY A 139 13.69 -0.65 -2.49
CA GLY A 139 15.10 -0.45 -2.86
C GLY A 139 15.50 -0.99 -4.24
N VAL A 140 14.65 -1.81 -4.86
CA VAL A 140 14.82 -2.40 -6.21
C VAL A 140 13.49 -2.42 -6.96
N SER A 141 13.47 -2.75 -8.26
CA SER A 141 12.21 -2.90 -9.02
C SER A 141 11.39 -4.11 -8.53
N GLU A 142 10.07 -4.08 -8.77
CA GLU A 142 9.20 -5.20 -8.38
C GLU A 142 9.66 -6.52 -9.03
N SER A 143 10.04 -6.48 -10.32
CA SER A 143 10.57 -7.66 -11.04
C SER A 143 11.80 -8.27 -10.34
N ALA A 144 12.77 -7.46 -9.92
CA ALA A 144 13.95 -7.94 -9.22
C ALA A 144 13.62 -8.53 -7.83
N ARG A 145 12.71 -7.89 -7.07
CA ARG A 145 12.28 -8.39 -5.75
C ARG A 145 11.47 -9.67 -5.87
N CYS A 146 10.57 -9.75 -6.86
CA CYS A 146 9.78 -10.94 -7.17
C CYS A 146 10.64 -12.11 -7.63
N HIS A 147 11.69 -11.86 -8.43
CA HIS A 147 12.63 -12.91 -8.84
C HIS A 147 13.36 -13.53 -7.63
N LYS A 148 13.99 -12.72 -6.77
CA LYS A 148 14.64 -13.23 -5.54
C LYS A 148 13.63 -13.92 -4.61
N LEU A 149 12.45 -13.34 -4.40
CA LEU A 149 11.41 -13.95 -3.56
C LEU A 149 10.93 -15.29 -4.13
N SER A 150 10.81 -15.41 -5.46
CA SER A 150 10.41 -16.66 -6.12
C SER A 150 11.43 -17.77 -5.90
N GLN A 151 12.73 -17.45 -5.97
CA GLN A 151 13.81 -18.40 -5.67
C GLN A 151 13.76 -18.86 -4.20
N GLN A 152 13.63 -17.93 -3.25
CA GLN A 152 13.54 -18.26 -1.81
C GLN A 152 12.31 -19.13 -1.48
N LEU A 153 11.14 -18.76 -2.01
CA LEU A 153 9.90 -19.51 -1.82
C LEU A 153 9.86 -20.83 -2.61
N GLY A 154 10.59 -20.95 -3.71
CA GLY A 154 10.50 -22.11 -4.62
C GLY A 154 9.18 -22.15 -5.41
N MET A 155 8.57 -20.99 -5.65
CA MET A 155 7.33 -20.84 -6.42
C MET A 155 7.33 -19.47 -7.13
N LYS A 156 6.67 -19.36 -8.28
CA LYS A 156 6.61 -18.10 -9.03
C LYS A 156 5.77 -17.05 -8.27
N ILE A 157 6.33 -15.86 -8.09
CA ILE A 157 5.61 -14.65 -7.67
C ILE A 157 5.68 -13.62 -8.80
N ASP A 158 4.53 -13.19 -9.29
CA ASP A 158 4.41 -12.22 -10.38
C ASP A 158 4.50 -10.76 -9.87
N PRO A 159 5.15 -9.83 -10.57
CA PRO A 159 5.20 -8.40 -10.21
C PRO A 159 3.83 -7.75 -10.02
N GLU A 160 2.83 -8.19 -10.77
CA GLU A 160 1.44 -7.74 -10.72
C GLU A 160 0.74 -8.14 -9.41
N ARG A 161 1.35 -9.04 -8.63
CA ARG A 161 0.92 -9.44 -7.29
C ARG A 161 1.69 -8.74 -6.15
N PHE A 162 2.62 -7.84 -6.48
CA PHE A 162 3.62 -7.34 -5.54
C PHE A 162 3.64 -5.80 -5.42
N ILE A 163 3.63 -5.30 -4.18
CA ILE A 163 3.62 -3.87 -3.87
C ILE A 163 4.70 -3.57 -2.82
N GLN A 164 5.68 -2.76 -3.21
CA GLN A 164 6.68 -2.13 -2.35
C GLN A 164 6.22 -0.74 -1.93
N ALA A 165 6.90 -0.15 -0.94
CA ALA A 165 6.64 1.22 -0.46
C ALA A 165 6.48 2.23 -1.61
N HIS A 166 7.37 2.18 -2.59
CA HIS A 166 7.41 3.10 -3.73
C HIS A 166 6.50 2.69 -4.90
N THR A 167 5.96 1.47 -4.96
CA THR A 167 5.14 1.02 -6.12
C THR A 167 3.87 1.85 -6.31
N VAL A 168 3.31 2.40 -5.24
CA VAL A 168 2.17 3.32 -5.27
C VAL A 168 2.45 4.61 -6.05
N LEU A 169 3.72 4.99 -6.25
CA LEU A 169 4.09 6.16 -7.04
C LEU A 169 3.66 6.05 -8.51
N LYS A 170 3.45 4.83 -9.03
CA LYS A 170 2.83 4.58 -10.33
C LYS A 170 1.45 5.26 -10.47
N SER A 171 0.73 5.49 -9.36
CA SER A 171 -0.55 6.21 -9.36
C SER A 171 -0.43 7.73 -9.46
N VAL A 172 0.75 8.31 -9.17
CA VAL A 172 0.97 9.78 -9.13
C VAL A 172 2.08 10.27 -10.06
N VAL A 173 2.77 9.39 -10.79
CA VAL A 173 3.83 9.77 -11.75
C VAL A 173 3.38 10.82 -12.77
N HIS A 174 2.10 10.80 -13.17
CA HIS A 174 1.50 11.81 -14.07
C HIS A 174 1.63 13.25 -13.58
N LYS A 175 1.86 13.49 -12.28
CA LYS A 175 2.09 14.83 -11.71
C LYS A 175 3.51 15.37 -11.96
N TYR A 176 4.45 14.47 -12.20
CA TYR A 176 5.89 14.77 -12.18
C TYR A 176 6.66 14.20 -13.39
N ALA A 177 5.98 13.51 -14.33
CA ALA A 177 6.62 12.77 -15.41
C ALA A 177 7.62 13.62 -16.22
N ASP A 178 7.24 14.86 -16.52
CA ASP A 178 8.01 15.85 -17.29
C ASP A 178 8.69 16.92 -16.40
N LEU A 179 8.78 16.70 -15.09
CA LEU A 179 9.36 17.65 -14.13
C LEU A 179 10.62 17.08 -13.45
N PRO A 180 11.64 17.90 -13.13
CA PRO A 180 12.79 17.44 -12.36
C PRO A 180 12.39 16.98 -10.96
N VAL A 181 12.80 15.77 -10.58
CA VAL A 181 12.58 15.20 -9.25
C VAL A 181 13.87 14.67 -8.63
N LEU A 182 14.02 14.90 -7.32
CA LEU A 182 15.10 14.33 -6.53
C LEU A 182 14.60 13.02 -5.90
N VAL A 183 15.26 11.90 -6.22
CA VAL A 183 14.93 10.59 -5.67
C VAL A 183 15.97 10.20 -4.64
N LEU A 184 15.49 9.89 -3.43
CA LEU A 184 16.31 9.51 -2.28
C LEU A 184 16.08 8.06 -1.85
N GLY A 185 17.13 7.42 -1.35
CA GLY A 185 17.11 6.03 -0.87
C GLY A 185 17.95 5.06 -1.71
N GLY A 186 18.30 3.93 -1.11
CA GLY A 186 18.96 2.81 -1.80
C GLY A 186 20.44 3.06 -2.14
N LYS A 187 20.98 2.28 -3.11
CA LYS A 187 22.38 2.32 -3.54
C LYS A 187 22.54 2.84 -4.97
N GLY A 188 23.45 3.78 -5.16
CA GLY A 188 23.78 4.37 -6.46
C GLY A 188 22.53 4.83 -7.24
N ASN A 189 22.46 4.49 -8.53
CA ASN A 189 21.35 4.84 -9.40
C ASN A 189 20.20 3.82 -9.43
N THR A 190 20.14 2.88 -8.47
CA THR A 190 19.12 1.81 -8.45
C THR A 190 17.70 2.38 -8.41
N LEU A 191 17.42 3.34 -7.52
CA LEU A 191 16.10 3.95 -7.43
C LEU A 191 15.83 5.01 -8.50
N ARG A 192 16.88 5.59 -9.13
CA ARG A 192 16.72 6.37 -10.36
C ARG A 192 16.10 5.50 -11.46
N LYS A 193 16.67 4.31 -11.70
CA LYS A 193 16.16 3.33 -12.69
C LYS A 193 14.75 2.84 -12.37
N VAL A 194 14.38 2.71 -11.08
CA VAL A 194 12.99 2.37 -10.68
C VAL A 194 12.03 3.51 -10.98
N ALA A 195 12.40 4.77 -10.71
CA ALA A 195 11.58 5.94 -11.02
C ALA A 195 11.45 6.16 -12.55
N GLU A 196 12.56 6.07 -13.29
CA GLU A 196 12.57 6.12 -14.76
C GLU A 196 11.67 5.01 -15.34
N GLY A 197 11.75 3.79 -14.80
CA GLY A 197 10.85 2.67 -15.13
C GLY A 197 9.38 2.82 -14.69
N TYR A 198 9.03 3.83 -13.90
CA TYR A 198 7.64 4.22 -13.62
C TYR A 198 7.14 5.34 -14.54
N GLY A 199 8.02 5.98 -15.33
CA GLY A 199 7.68 7.08 -16.25
C GLY A 199 8.14 8.48 -15.82
N PHE A 200 8.96 8.61 -14.77
CA PHE A 200 9.61 9.89 -14.43
C PHE A 200 10.79 10.14 -15.38
N LYS A 201 10.77 11.21 -16.20
CA LYS A 201 11.81 11.47 -17.22
C LYS A 201 13.06 12.18 -16.67
N HIS A 202 12.87 13.08 -15.70
CA HIS A 202 13.93 13.97 -15.18
C HIS A 202 14.31 13.61 -13.74
N VAL A 203 14.79 12.38 -13.55
CA VAL A 203 15.19 11.88 -12.22
C VAL A 203 16.68 12.13 -11.95
N TYR A 204 16.96 12.66 -10.76
CA TYR A 204 18.30 12.91 -10.20
C TYR A 204 18.41 12.39 -8.76
N THR A 205 19.63 12.27 -8.25
CA THR A 205 19.94 11.88 -6.87
C THR A 205 20.87 12.90 -6.20
N THR A 206 21.05 12.79 -4.89
CA THR A 206 22.00 13.62 -4.11
C THR A 206 23.45 13.43 -4.52
N LEU A 207 23.81 12.24 -5.03
CA LEU A 207 25.12 11.97 -5.62
C LEU A 207 25.39 12.81 -6.88
N ASP A 208 24.37 13.06 -7.71
CA ASP A 208 24.49 13.90 -8.91
C ASP A 208 24.80 15.34 -8.53
N ILE A 209 24.08 15.85 -7.54
CA ILE A 209 24.24 17.19 -6.99
C ILE A 209 25.63 17.39 -6.37
N LEU A 210 26.11 16.41 -5.60
CA LEU A 210 27.45 16.46 -5.00
C LEU A 210 28.56 16.39 -6.07
N ALA A 211 28.34 15.66 -7.17
CA ALA A 211 29.29 15.57 -8.28
C ALA A 211 29.34 16.85 -9.13
N TRP A 212 28.21 17.57 -9.25
CA TRP A 212 28.16 18.91 -9.85
C TRP A 212 28.87 19.95 -8.98
N ASN A 213 28.71 19.91 -7.65
CA ASN A 213 29.48 20.75 -6.74
C ASN A 213 29.74 20.08 -5.37
N ARG A 214 31.01 19.75 -5.12
CA ARG A 214 31.50 19.16 -3.86
C ARG A 214 31.24 20.04 -2.63
N SER A 215 31.13 21.36 -2.78
CA SER A 215 30.90 22.27 -1.65
C SER A 215 29.51 22.14 -1.02
N VAL A 216 28.58 21.43 -1.67
CA VAL A 216 27.23 21.14 -1.12
C VAL A 216 27.32 20.23 0.11
N CYS A 217 28.30 19.31 0.15
CA CYS A 217 28.57 18.49 1.33
C CYS A 217 30.06 18.06 1.34
N PRO A 218 30.97 18.93 1.81
CA PRO A 218 32.42 18.67 1.78
C PRO A 218 32.87 17.57 2.77
N LEU A 219 31.94 16.95 3.50
CA LEU A 219 32.17 15.82 4.41
C LEU A 219 31.91 14.45 3.76
N HIS A 220 31.48 14.40 2.50
CA HIS A 220 31.35 13.15 1.73
C HIS A 220 32.13 13.26 0.43
N ASP A 221 32.96 12.26 0.16
CA ASP A 221 33.55 12.02 -1.16
C ASP A 221 32.94 10.73 -1.73
N HIS A 222 32.57 10.75 -3.01
CA HIS A 222 32.00 9.58 -3.66
C HIS A 222 32.94 8.37 -3.57
N THR A 223 32.38 7.17 -3.42
CA THR A 223 33.08 5.94 -3.80
C THR A 223 33.16 5.80 -5.33
N ASP A 224 33.93 4.85 -5.85
CA ASP A 224 33.94 4.58 -7.30
C ASP A 224 32.57 4.07 -7.80
N GLU A 225 31.90 3.22 -7.01
CA GLU A 225 30.51 2.78 -7.25
C GLU A 225 29.53 3.95 -7.32
N GLU A 226 29.74 4.98 -6.49
CA GLU A 226 28.92 6.20 -6.51
C GLU A 226 29.26 7.09 -7.70
N ARG A 227 30.56 7.24 -8.08
CA ARG A 227 31.00 7.97 -9.28
C ARG A 227 30.37 7.39 -10.55
N GLU A 228 30.40 6.07 -10.74
CA GLU A 228 29.77 5.38 -11.87
C GLU A 228 28.24 5.55 -11.90
N SER A 229 27.63 5.91 -10.76
CA SER A 229 26.19 6.07 -10.67
C SER A 229 25.67 7.47 -11.07
N VAL A 230 26.55 8.47 -11.16
CA VAL A 230 26.22 9.88 -11.38
C VAL A 230 25.64 10.18 -12.77
N LYS A 231 24.78 11.20 -12.84
CA LYS A 231 24.16 11.76 -14.05
C LYS A 231 24.45 13.27 -14.11
N THR A 232 25.34 13.67 -15.01
CA THR A 232 25.73 15.08 -15.19
C THR A 232 24.54 15.95 -15.60
N ALA A 233 24.33 17.06 -14.89
CA ALA A 233 23.36 18.09 -15.22
C ALA A 233 23.79 19.45 -14.63
N ASP A 234 23.12 20.52 -15.04
CA ASP A 234 23.34 21.85 -14.51
C ASP A 234 22.30 22.18 -13.44
N PHE A 235 22.67 22.01 -12.16
CA PHE A 235 21.77 22.27 -11.03
C PHE A 235 21.62 23.75 -10.67
N SER A 236 22.34 24.67 -11.33
CA SER A 236 22.04 26.12 -11.29
C SER A 236 20.74 26.48 -12.02
N LYS A 237 20.31 25.65 -12.98
CA LYS A 237 19.12 25.88 -13.82
C LYS A 237 18.02 24.84 -13.59
N THR A 238 18.32 23.73 -12.92
CA THR A 238 17.37 22.64 -12.69
C THR A 238 16.41 23.01 -11.55
N CYS A 239 15.17 23.36 -11.90
CA CYS A 239 14.11 23.64 -10.93
C CYS A 239 13.34 22.36 -10.56
N PHE A 240 13.67 21.78 -9.42
CA PHE A 240 12.99 20.62 -8.84
C PHE A 240 11.53 20.94 -8.50
N ALA A 241 10.64 20.00 -8.82
CA ALA A 241 9.23 20.03 -8.45
C ALA A 241 8.93 19.20 -7.20
N ALA A 242 9.64 18.07 -7.02
CA ALA A 242 9.44 17.18 -5.88
C ALA A 242 10.73 16.52 -5.39
N ILE A 243 10.73 16.17 -4.11
CA ILE A 243 11.69 15.29 -3.43
C ILE A 243 10.93 14.05 -2.99
N ILE A 244 11.35 12.87 -3.45
CA ILE A 244 10.63 11.61 -3.25
C ILE A 244 11.57 10.58 -2.62
N VAL A 245 11.28 10.20 -1.38
CA VAL A 245 12.05 9.24 -0.60
C VAL A 245 11.51 7.83 -0.87
N PHE A 246 12.03 7.20 -1.93
CA PHE A 246 11.60 5.86 -2.38
C PHE A 246 11.93 4.77 -1.36
N HIS A 247 13.09 4.88 -0.70
CA HIS A 247 13.59 3.93 0.29
C HIS A 247 14.35 4.65 1.41
N ASP A 248 14.74 3.93 2.46
CA ASP A 248 15.71 4.37 3.46
C ASP A 248 16.99 4.90 2.79
N PRO A 249 17.38 6.18 3.03
CA PRO A 249 18.65 6.74 2.57
C PRO A 249 19.81 6.31 3.47
N GLN A 250 21.04 6.37 2.92
CA GLN A 250 22.24 5.89 3.61
C GLN A 250 23.11 7.05 4.14
N ASN A 251 23.25 8.16 3.40
CA ASN A 251 23.98 9.35 3.87
C ASN A 251 23.00 10.45 4.29
N TRP A 252 22.42 10.29 5.48
CA TRP A 252 21.43 11.23 6.00
C TRP A 252 21.94 12.68 6.10
N PHE A 253 23.25 12.90 6.21
CA PHE A 253 23.82 14.25 6.27
C PHE A 253 23.75 14.94 4.90
N LEU A 254 24.28 14.31 3.85
CA LEU A 254 24.15 14.78 2.46
C LEU A 254 22.68 14.93 2.07
N ASP A 255 21.86 13.91 2.37
CA ASP A 255 20.45 13.87 1.97
C ASP A 255 19.65 14.99 2.66
N ILE A 256 19.81 15.21 3.97
CA ILE A 256 19.12 16.28 4.69
C ILE A 256 19.62 17.67 4.27
N GLN A 257 20.92 17.84 4.01
CA GLN A 257 21.48 19.12 3.54
C GLN A 257 20.83 19.54 2.22
N VAL A 258 20.90 18.69 1.20
CA VAL A 258 20.31 18.97 -0.13
C VAL A 258 18.79 19.16 -0.05
N MET A 259 18.08 18.42 0.82
CA MET A 259 16.67 18.66 1.07
C MET A 259 16.41 20.05 1.66
N CYS A 260 17.20 20.48 2.65
CA CYS A 260 17.07 21.80 3.25
C CYS A 260 17.37 22.92 2.24
N ASP A 261 18.39 22.77 1.40
CA ASP A 261 18.74 23.76 0.38
C ASP A 261 17.65 23.90 -0.68
N LEU A 262 17.27 22.81 -1.36
CA LEU A 262 16.23 22.84 -2.40
C LEU A 262 14.89 23.34 -1.87
N ILE A 263 14.50 22.94 -0.65
CA ILE A 263 13.24 23.41 -0.07
C ILE A 263 13.33 24.89 0.30
N GLN A 264 14.48 25.42 0.71
CA GLN A 264 14.62 26.84 1.07
C GLN A 264 14.80 27.76 -0.13
N SER A 265 15.43 27.31 -1.21
CA SER A 265 15.63 28.08 -2.45
C SER A 265 14.42 28.06 -3.40
N GLY A 266 13.36 27.29 -3.10
CA GLY A 266 12.21 27.11 -3.98
C GLY A 266 12.46 26.15 -5.15
N GLY A 267 13.43 25.25 -5.00
CA GLY A 267 13.68 24.12 -5.91
C GLY A 267 14.87 24.29 -6.86
N ILE A 268 15.65 25.37 -6.79
CA ILE A 268 16.88 25.55 -7.59
C ILE A 268 18.06 25.57 -6.63
N LEU A 269 19.00 24.62 -6.72
CA LEU A 269 19.99 24.42 -5.66
C LEU A 269 20.91 25.64 -5.45
N ASP A 270 21.31 26.28 -6.55
CA ASP A 270 22.16 27.49 -6.57
C ASP A 270 21.37 28.79 -6.31
N GLY A 271 20.06 28.68 -6.04
CA GLY A 271 19.17 29.81 -5.81
C GLY A 271 19.22 30.32 -4.37
N PRO A 272 19.11 31.65 -4.14
CA PRO A 272 19.08 32.20 -2.79
C PRO A 272 17.86 31.69 -2.01
N TYR A 273 18.03 31.48 -0.70
CA TYR A 273 16.92 31.09 0.19
C TYR A 273 15.80 32.14 0.16
N GLN A 274 14.57 31.68 -0.05
CA GLN A 274 13.40 32.53 -0.28
C GLN A 274 12.52 32.63 0.99
N PRO A 275 11.93 33.81 1.29
CA PRO A 275 10.96 33.95 2.38
C PRO A 275 9.79 32.96 2.27
N LYS A 276 9.43 32.33 3.39
CA LYS A 276 8.42 31.25 3.47
C LYS A 276 7.07 31.57 2.81
N HIS A 277 6.72 32.85 2.65
CA HIS A 277 5.45 33.30 2.07
C HIS A 277 5.51 33.62 0.57
N THR A 278 6.69 33.84 -0.02
CA THR A 278 6.88 34.01 -1.48
C THR A 278 7.40 32.74 -2.15
N ARG A 279 7.97 31.82 -1.37
CA ARG A 279 8.70 30.66 -1.86
C ARG A 279 7.83 29.63 -2.59
N LYS A 280 8.27 29.21 -3.78
CA LYS A 280 7.69 28.06 -4.51
C LYS A 280 7.75 26.80 -3.63
N LEU A 281 6.64 26.07 -3.52
CA LEU A 281 6.61 24.79 -2.82
C LEU A 281 7.31 23.71 -3.67
N VAL A 282 8.17 22.92 -3.03
CA VAL A 282 8.71 21.66 -3.57
C VAL A 282 7.97 20.53 -2.86
N ASP A 283 7.29 19.64 -3.59
CA ASP A 283 6.51 18.57 -2.98
C ASP A 283 7.43 17.55 -2.28
N LEU A 284 7.17 17.23 -1.02
CA LEU A 284 7.93 16.22 -0.27
C LEU A 284 7.10 14.96 -0.06
N VAL A 285 7.64 13.81 -0.47
CA VAL A 285 6.93 12.52 -0.44
C VAL A 285 7.78 11.45 0.25
N PHE A 286 7.23 10.79 1.27
CA PHE A 286 7.83 9.63 1.93
C PHE A 286 7.02 8.36 1.58
N CYS A 287 7.70 7.29 1.19
CA CYS A 287 7.07 6.04 0.76
C CYS A 287 6.84 5.02 1.89
N ASN A 288 7.52 5.19 3.03
CA ASN A 288 7.45 4.30 4.19
C ASN A 288 7.38 5.12 5.50
N PRO A 289 6.38 4.91 6.38
CA PRO A 289 6.27 5.63 7.65
C PRO A 289 6.97 4.91 8.82
N ASP A 290 7.48 3.70 8.63
CA ASP A 290 7.95 2.83 9.71
C ASP A 290 9.20 3.45 10.37
N LEU A 291 9.06 3.86 11.63
CA LEU A 291 10.16 4.43 12.44
C LEU A 291 11.28 3.41 12.65
N VAL A 292 10.90 2.15 12.87
CA VAL A 292 11.81 1.01 13.03
C VAL A 292 11.31 -0.21 12.28
N TRP A 293 12.24 -1.04 11.82
CA TRP A 293 11.98 -2.32 11.17
C TRP A 293 12.86 -3.43 11.75
N LYS A 294 12.58 -4.69 11.40
CA LYS A 294 13.34 -5.86 11.85
C LYS A 294 14.24 -6.38 10.75
N SER A 295 15.55 -6.30 10.97
CA SER A 295 16.57 -7.04 10.22
C SER A 295 16.94 -8.33 10.97
N ASP A 296 18.03 -8.99 10.55
CA ASP A 296 18.60 -10.15 11.23
C ASP A 296 19.32 -9.81 12.55
N PHE A 297 19.38 -8.54 12.95
CA PHE A 297 19.91 -8.11 14.25
C PHE A 297 18.82 -8.11 15.34
N ASP A 298 19.16 -8.54 16.57
CA ASP A 298 18.19 -8.76 17.67
C ASP A 298 17.28 -7.56 17.97
N ARG A 299 17.82 -6.34 17.83
CA ARG A 299 17.13 -5.08 18.16
C ARG A 299 16.67 -4.38 16.88
N PRO A 300 15.42 -3.87 16.81
CA PRO A 300 14.92 -3.14 15.64
C PRO A 300 15.89 -2.06 15.15
N ARG A 301 16.01 -1.92 13.83
CA ARG A 301 16.84 -0.91 13.16
C ARG A 301 15.98 0.29 12.76
N LEU A 302 16.57 1.47 12.66
CA LEU A 302 15.86 2.67 12.18
C LEU A 302 15.42 2.46 10.73
N GLY A 303 14.22 2.95 10.40
CA GLY A 303 13.65 2.95 9.06
C GLY A 303 13.38 4.37 8.54
N GLN A 304 12.74 4.47 7.37
CA GLN A 304 12.46 5.76 6.70
C GLN A 304 11.63 6.71 7.57
N GLY A 305 10.79 6.20 8.48
CA GLY A 305 10.10 7.02 9.46
C GLY A 305 11.07 7.81 10.35
N ALA A 306 12.23 7.23 10.71
CA ALA A 306 13.26 7.91 11.49
C ALA A 306 14.08 8.91 10.66
N PHE A 307 14.36 8.60 9.38
CA PHE A 307 14.95 9.59 8.45
C PHE A 307 14.04 10.82 8.32
N LYS A 308 12.73 10.58 8.18
CA LYS A 308 11.69 11.60 8.13
C LYS A 308 11.66 12.46 9.41
N GLU A 309 11.66 11.85 10.60
CA GLU A 309 11.72 12.64 11.85
C GLU A 309 13.05 13.42 11.99
N ALA A 310 14.18 12.86 11.56
CA ALA A 310 15.48 13.55 11.57
C ALA A 310 15.49 14.77 10.64
N PHE A 311 15.03 14.61 9.40
CA PHE A 311 14.83 15.73 8.46
C PHE A 311 13.91 16.80 9.04
N GLN A 312 12.75 16.40 9.58
CA GLN A 312 11.78 17.35 10.16
C GLN A 312 12.34 18.08 11.38
N GLY A 313 13.16 17.43 12.21
CA GLY A 313 13.86 18.03 13.34
C GLY A 313 14.88 19.09 12.90
N VAL A 314 15.74 18.77 11.93
CA VAL A 314 16.73 19.70 11.37
C VAL A 314 16.03 20.87 10.67
N PHE A 315 15.10 20.58 9.76
CA PHE A 315 14.38 21.61 9.00
C PHE A 315 13.57 22.55 9.89
N LYS A 316 12.93 22.03 10.95
CA LYS A 316 12.24 22.86 11.97
C LYS A 316 13.22 23.73 12.76
N SER A 317 14.43 23.22 13.06
CA SER A 317 15.44 23.98 13.79
C SER A 317 16.02 25.13 12.94
N LEU A 318 16.16 24.92 11.63
CA LEU A 318 16.60 25.95 10.68
C LEU A 318 15.52 26.99 10.35
N THR A 319 14.26 26.57 10.20
CA THR A 319 13.18 27.42 9.63
C THR A 319 12.02 27.74 10.59
N GLY A 320 12.12 27.30 11.85
CA GLY A 320 11.11 27.48 12.89
C GLY A 320 9.88 26.56 12.79
N ALA A 321 9.70 25.82 11.68
CA ALA A 321 8.52 24.98 11.46
C ALA A 321 8.85 23.68 10.70
N PRO A 322 8.13 22.56 10.96
CA PRO A 322 8.21 21.38 10.11
C PRO A 322 7.71 21.68 8.69
N TYR A 323 8.20 20.91 7.72
CA TYR A 323 7.80 21.03 6.32
C TYR A 323 6.60 20.10 6.00
N PRO A 324 5.56 20.55 5.25
CA PRO A 324 4.48 19.66 4.83
C PRO A 324 4.99 18.52 3.94
N TYR A 325 4.38 17.33 4.06
CA TYR A 325 4.73 16.16 3.26
C TYR A 325 3.53 15.26 2.98
N THR A 326 3.61 14.50 1.90
CA THR A 326 2.72 13.36 1.63
C THR A 326 3.37 12.09 2.18
N GLN A 327 2.59 11.29 2.92
CA GLN A 327 3.00 9.97 3.38
C GLN A 327 2.28 8.88 2.60
N PHE A 328 3.04 7.93 2.08
CA PHE A 328 2.58 6.64 1.58
C PHE A 328 3.15 5.49 2.44
N GLY A 329 2.84 4.25 2.08
CA GLY A 329 3.15 3.02 2.81
C GLY A 329 2.01 2.60 3.73
N LYS A 330 2.02 1.37 4.23
CA LYS A 330 1.10 0.93 5.31
C LYS A 330 1.36 1.81 6.54
N PRO A 331 0.35 2.32 7.26
CA PRO A 331 -1.08 1.99 7.16
C PRO A 331 -1.91 2.99 6.32
N THR A 332 -1.31 3.80 5.44
CA THR A 332 -2.01 4.90 4.76
C THR A 332 -3.13 4.42 3.82
N GLU A 333 -4.21 5.20 3.76
CA GLU A 333 -5.39 4.87 2.96
C GLU A 333 -5.05 4.81 1.46
N ALA A 334 -4.17 5.68 0.97
CA ALA A 334 -3.75 5.70 -0.44
C ALA A 334 -3.06 4.39 -0.87
N THR A 335 -2.16 3.85 -0.03
CA THR A 335 -1.51 2.55 -0.31
C THR A 335 -2.52 1.39 -0.29
N TYR A 336 -3.53 1.41 0.59
CA TYR A 336 -4.58 0.39 0.58
C TYR A 336 -5.55 0.52 -0.60
N LYS A 337 -5.91 1.74 -1.03
CA LYS A 337 -6.71 1.99 -2.24
C LYS A 337 -5.99 1.51 -3.51
N PHE A 338 -4.69 1.76 -3.61
CA PHE A 338 -3.85 1.27 -4.71
C PHE A 338 -3.77 -0.27 -4.73
N ALA A 339 -3.62 -0.90 -3.56
CA ALA A 339 -3.68 -2.37 -3.45
C ALA A 339 -5.07 -2.91 -3.83
N GLU A 340 -6.16 -2.26 -3.42
CA GLU A 340 -7.51 -2.66 -3.83
C GLU A 340 -7.71 -2.58 -5.35
N GLN A 341 -7.18 -1.53 -6.00
CA GLN A 341 -7.21 -1.37 -7.47
C GLN A 341 -6.46 -2.50 -8.19
N MET A 342 -5.24 -2.83 -7.75
CA MET A 342 -4.47 -3.95 -8.33
C MET A 342 -5.19 -5.29 -8.15
N LEU A 343 -5.74 -5.57 -6.97
CA LEU A 343 -6.47 -6.82 -6.69
C LEU A 343 -7.79 -6.92 -7.48
N ARG A 344 -8.44 -5.78 -7.76
CA ARG A 344 -9.61 -5.70 -8.66
C ARG A 344 -9.23 -5.97 -10.12
N GLY A 345 -8.07 -5.49 -10.58
CA GLY A 345 -7.55 -5.79 -11.93
C GLY A 345 -7.40 -7.30 -12.16
N GLN A 346 -6.70 -7.97 -11.24
CA GLN A 346 -6.52 -9.43 -11.28
C GLN A 346 -7.85 -10.20 -11.34
N LEU A 347 -8.88 -9.76 -10.61
CA LEU A 347 -10.20 -10.40 -10.64
C LEU A 347 -10.86 -10.32 -12.02
N VAL A 348 -10.74 -9.17 -12.71
CA VAL A 348 -11.28 -8.99 -14.07
C VAL A 348 -10.53 -9.86 -15.07
N GLU A 349 -9.20 -9.88 -15.03
CA GLU A 349 -8.36 -10.70 -15.92
C GLU A 349 -8.68 -12.19 -15.81
N ASN A 350 -8.76 -12.73 -14.59
CA ASN A 350 -9.10 -14.15 -14.38
C ASN A 350 -10.52 -14.46 -14.90
N SER A 351 -11.52 -13.62 -14.62
CA SER A 351 -12.88 -13.81 -15.12
C SER A 351 -12.99 -13.74 -16.65
N SER A 352 -12.08 -13.00 -17.30
CA SER A 352 -11.98 -12.91 -18.76
C SER A 352 -11.45 -14.22 -19.35
N LEU A 353 -10.41 -14.81 -18.75
CA LEU A 353 -9.83 -16.09 -19.18
C LEU A 353 -10.83 -17.25 -19.05
N ASP A 354 -11.59 -17.31 -17.94
CA ASP A 354 -12.64 -18.32 -17.76
C ASP A 354 -13.72 -18.22 -18.86
N SER A 355 -14.09 -17.02 -19.28
CA SER A 355 -15.08 -16.82 -20.36
C SER A 355 -14.61 -17.38 -21.72
N VAL A 356 -13.33 -17.21 -22.05
CA VAL A 356 -12.73 -17.72 -23.31
C VAL A 356 -12.63 -19.25 -23.31
N LEU A 357 -12.37 -19.86 -22.15
CA LEU A 357 -12.35 -21.32 -21.99
C LEU A 357 -13.76 -21.95 -22.08
N VAL A 358 -14.81 -21.20 -21.72
CA VAL A 358 -16.21 -21.64 -21.90
C VAL A 358 -16.62 -21.56 -23.38
N THR A 359 -16.25 -20.51 -24.12
CA THR A 359 -16.62 -20.39 -25.55
C THR A 359 -16.02 -21.46 -26.46
N ASN A 360 -14.88 -22.04 -26.09
CA ASN A 360 -14.20 -23.09 -26.87
C ASN A 360 -14.71 -24.53 -26.60
N LYS A 361 -15.88 -24.70 -25.95
CA LYS A 361 -16.52 -26.01 -25.74
C LYS A 361 -17.94 -26.11 -26.32
N SER A 362 -18.10 -25.70 -27.58
CA SER A 362 -19.33 -25.87 -28.36
C SER A 362 -19.23 -27.02 -29.36
N ASN A 363 -19.39 -28.26 -28.88
CA ASN A 363 -19.70 -29.41 -29.75
C ASN A 363 -20.78 -30.27 -29.06
N PRO A 364 -22.00 -30.40 -29.61
CA PRO A 364 -23.15 -30.92 -28.87
C PRO A 364 -23.17 -32.46 -28.83
N PHE A 365 -22.85 -33.03 -27.67
CA PHE A 365 -23.08 -34.47 -27.44
C PHE A 365 -24.49 -34.70 -26.87
N VAL A 366 -25.32 -35.45 -27.59
CA VAL A 366 -26.68 -35.80 -27.16
C VAL A 366 -26.60 -36.89 -26.10
N PRO A 367 -27.28 -36.75 -24.94
CA PRO A 367 -27.30 -37.80 -23.93
C PRO A 367 -28.28 -38.92 -24.31
N PRO A 368 -27.85 -40.19 -24.38
CA PRO A 368 -28.78 -41.32 -24.31
C PRO A 368 -29.39 -41.41 -22.90
N GLN A 369 -30.60 -41.96 -22.82
CA GLN A 369 -31.28 -42.19 -21.54
C GLN A 369 -30.75 -43.47 -20.86
N SER A 370 -31.05 -43.58 -19.55
CA SER A 370 -31.00 -44.76 -18.67
C SER A 370 -30.77 -46.13 -19.34
N ASP A 371 -29.88 -46.99 -18.83
CA ASP A 371 -30.15 -47.69 -17.56
C ASP A 371 -28.94 -48.41 -16.92
N ASN A 372 -29.21 -49.01 -15.74
CA ASN A 372 -28.43 -49.99 -14.98
C ASN A 372 -27.31 -49.51 -14.04
N CYS A 373 -27.27 -50.17 -12.88
CA CYS A 373 -26.32 -49.99 -11.78
C CYS A 373 -25.00 -50.74 -12.02
N ILE A 374 -23.97 -50.42 -11.23
CA ILE A 374 -23.36 -51.35 -10.24
C ILE A 374 -22.36 -50.57 -9.35
N PHE A 375 -22.21 -51.00 -8.09
CA PHE A 375 -21.18 -50.53 -7.16
C PHE A 375 -19.87 -51.30 -7.35
N VAL A 376 -18.74 -50.57 -7.30
CA VAL A 376 -17.52 -50.97 -6.57
C VAL A 376 -16.97 -49.73 -5.86
#